data_AF-A0A3R6GC37-F1
#
_entry.id   AF-A0A3R6GC37-F1
#
_cell.length_a   1.000
_cell.length_b   1.000
_cell.length_c   1.000
_cell.angle_alpha   90.00
_cell.angle_beta   90.00
_cell.angle_gamma   90.00
#
_symmetry.space_group_name_H-M   'P 1'
#
loop_
_entity.id
_entity.type
_entity.pdbx_description
1 polymer ?
#
loop_
_entity_poly.entity_id
_entity_poly.type
_entity_poly.pdbx_seq_one_letter_code
_entity_poly.pdbx_strand_id
1 'polypeptide(L)'
;MSLWKFGDFEAEVDFTDADFLDVLEEAKAEMFEAEQNVPVVGKNSDIIRARCACFYVFFDTLFGEGAGERILCGKNSIKLCNEAAESLLDFETAEAKKLDDKYDKYVPNQNTTQQFPNPQPQSSGNRQRRRNYQKQYGKGK
;
A
#
# COMPACT_ATOMS: atom_id res chain seq x y z
N MET A 1 4.53 -14.46 3.38
CA MET A 1 3.68 -15.43 2.67
C MET A 1 2.49 -15.80 3.53
N SER A 2 1.29 -15.58 2.98
CA SER A 2 -0.01 -15.92 3.56
C SER A 2 -0.80 -16.76 2.57
N LEU A 3 -1.61 -17.70 3.05
CA LEU A 3 -2.34 -18.64 2.20
C LEU A 3 -3.69 -18.05 1.80
N TRP A 4 -3.84 -17.67 0.53
CA TRP A 4 -5.13 -17.27 -0.04
C TRP A 4 -5.90 -18.50 -0.49
N LYS A 5 -7.22 -18.48 -0.31
CA LYS A 5 -8.12 -19.60 -0.64
C LYS A 5 -9.38 -19.11 -1.33
N PHE A 6 -9.77 -19.79 -2.40
CA PHE A 6 -11.05 -19.58 -3.06
C PHE A 6 -11.60 -20.90 -3.59
N GLY A 7 -12.75 -21.34 -3.08
CA GLY A 7 -13.25 -22.68 -3.33
C GLY A 7 -12.25 -23.75 -2.87
N ASP A 8 -11.88 -24.65 -3.78
CA ASP A 8 -10.89 -25.71 -3.54
C ASP A 8 -9.45 -25.30 -3.96
N PHE A 9 -9.28 -24.07 -4.49
CA PHE A 9 -7.97 -23.55 -4.87
C PHE A 9 -7.31 -22.84 -3.68
N GLU A 10 -6.02 -23.12 -3.49
CA GLU A 10 -5.19 -22.50 -2.47
C GLU A 10 -3.84 -22.11 -3.09
N ALA A 11 -3.34 -20.91 -2.77
CA ALA A 11 -2.04 -20.44 -3.21
C ALA A 11 -1.38 -19.57 -2.13
N GLU A 12 -0.06 -19.69 -2.00
CA GLU A 12 0.73 -18.78 -1.18
C GLU A 12 0.85 -17.44 -1.93
N VAL A 13 0.57 -16.35 -1.22
CA VAL A 13 0.74 -14.99 -1.73
C VAL A 13 1.61 -14.19 -0.77
N ASP A 14 2.42 -13.28 -1.32
CA ASP A 14 3.25 -12.39 -0.53
C ASP A 14 3.23 -10.97 -1.11
N PHE A 15 2.32 -10.14 -0.60
CA PHE A 15 2.23 -8.74 -1.02
C PHE A 15 3.39 -7.87 -0.53
N THR A 16 4.43 -8.47 0.06
CA THR A 16 5.68 -7.80 0.43
C THR A 16 6.88 -8.28 -0.38
N ASP A 17 6.69 -9.32 -1.19
CA ASP A 17 7.69 -9.81 -2.13
C ASP A 17 7.57 -9.04 -3.45
N ALA A 18 8.68 -8.41 -3.85
CA ALA A 18 8.74 -7.63 -5.08
C ALA A 18 8.49 -8.50 -6.31
N ASP A 19 9.00 -9.74 -6.32
CA ASP A 19 8.85 -10.63 -7.47
C ASP A 19 7.37 -11.05 -7.63
N PHE A 20 6.65 -11.24 -6.53
CA PHE A 20 5.21 -11.51 -6.55
C PHE A 20 4.39 -10.28 -6.97
N LEU A 21 4.76 -9.09 -6.47
CA LEU A 21 4.10 -7.84 -6.83
C LEU A 21 4.27 -7.51 -8.31
N ASP A 22 5.46 -7.72 -8.88
CA ASP A 22 5.71 -7.53 -10.31
C ASP A 22 4.75 -8.39 -11.15
N VAL A 23 4.57 -9.67 -10.80
CA VAL A 23 3.64 -10.58 -11.48
C VAL A 23 2.18 -10.16 -11.27
N LEU A 24 1.82 -9.68 -10.07
CA LEU A 24 0.47 -9.17 -9.79
C LEU A 24 0.15 -7.91 -10.59
N GLU A 25 1.10 -6.99 -10.72
CA GLU A 25 0.97 -5.77 -11.53
C GLU A 25 0.88 -6.11 -13.02
N GLU A 26 1.69 -7.05 -13.52
CA GLU A 26 1.60 -7.57 -14.88
C GLU A 26 0.22 -8.19 -15.16
N ALA A 27 -0.26 -9.08 -14.29
CA ALA A 27 -1.58 -9.69 -14.42
C ALA A 27 -2.71 -8.65 -14.43
N LYS A 28 -2.66 -7.63 -13.54
CA LYS A 28 -3.62 -6.52 -13.51
C LYS A 28 -3.58 -5.72 -14.82
N ALA A 29 -2.39 -5.46 -15.36
CA ALA A 29 -2.23 -4.73 -16.63
C ALA A 29 -2.75 -5.52 -17.84
N GLU A 30 -2.44 -6.81 -17.94
CA GLU A 30 -2.94 -7.70 -19.00
C GLU A 30 -4.46 -7.80 -18.98
N MET A 31 -5.05 -7.94 -17.79
CA MET A 31 -6.50 -7.97 -17.63
C MET A 31 -7.14 -6.67 -18.10
N PHE A 32 -6.56 -5.51 -17.72
CA PHE A 32 -7.06 -4.20 -18.13
C PHE A 32 -7.03 -4.04 -19.65
N GLU A 33 -5.91 -4.37 -20.30
CA GLU A 33 -5.78 -4.32 -21.76
C GLU A 33 -6.76 -5.30 -22.45
N ALA A 34 -6.94 -6.50 -21.90
CA ALA A 34 -7.93 -7.46 -22.41
C ALA A 34 -9.37 -6.92 -22.29
N GLU A 35 -9.69 -6.25 -21.18
CA GLU A 35 -11.02 -5.67 -20.95
C GLU A 35 -11.36 -4.57 -21.98
N GLN A 36 -10.39 -3.76 -22.38
CA GLN A 36 -10.59 -2.74 -23.44
C GLN A 36 -11.02 -3.35 -24.78
N ASN A 37 -10.64 -4.61 -25.02
CA ASN A 37 -10.96 -5.33 -26.25
C ASN A 37 -12.26 -6.15 -26.16
N VAL A 38 -12.95 -6.13 -25.01
CA VAL A 38 -14.23 -6.83 -24.84
C VAL A 38 -15.32 -6.17 -25.71
N PRO A 39 -16.07 -6.94 -26.52
CA PRO A 39 -17.17 -6.40 -27.30
C PRO A 39 -18.24 -5.75 -26.42
N VAL A 40 -18.67 -4.54 -26.77
CA VAL A 40 -19.76 -3.81 -26.07
C VAL A 40 -21.13 -3.98 -26.72
N VAL A 41 -21.18 -4.62 -27.90
CA VAL A 41 -22.40 -4.90 -28.67
C VAL A 41 -22.45 -6.35 -29.11
N GLY A 42 -23.65 -6.87 -29.37
CA GLY A 42 -23.88 -8.24 -29.81
C GLY A 42 -24.62 -9.07 -28.78
N LYS A 43 -24.44 -10.40 -28.81
CA LYS A 43 -25.09 -11.31 -27.87
C LYS A 43 -24.47 -11.14 -26.49
N ASN A 44 -25.30 -10.89 -25.48
CA ASN A 44 -24.85 -10.78 -24.08
C ASN A 44 -24.03 -11.99 -23.61
N SER A 45 -24.35 -13.20 -24.09
CA SER A 45 -23.57 -14.39 -23.76
C SER A 45 -22.12 -14.31 -24.22
N ASP A 46 -21.88 -13.70 -25.38
CA ASP A 46 -20.55 -13.63 -25.98
C ASP A 46 -19.73 -12.54 -25.30
N ILE A 47 -20.38 -11.42 -24.95
CA ILE A 47 -19.82 -10.36 -24.11
C ILE A 47 -19.41 -10.91 -22.73
N ILE A 48 -20.29 -11.70 -22.09
CA ILE A 48 -19.99 -12.30 -20.78
C ILE A 48 -18.81 -13.28 -20.88
N ARG A 49 -18.75 -14.13 -21.91
CA ARG A 49 -17.60 -15.04 -22.11
C ARG A 49 -16.30 -14.26 -22.33
N ALA A 50 -16.33 -13.19 -23.12
CA ALA A 50 -15.16 -12.34 -23.32
C ALA A 50 -14.68 -11.71 -22.01
N ARG A 51 -15.60 -11.20 -21.17
CA ARG A 51 -15.24 -10.71 -19.83
C ARG A 51 -14.67 -11.78 -18.93
N CYS A 52 -15.29 -12.97 -18.91
CA CYS A 52 -14.78 -14.08 -18.10
C CYS A 52 -13.35 -14.42 -18.54
N ALA A 53 -13.07 -14.47 -19.85
CA ALA A 53 -11.73 -14.76 -20.37
C ALA A 53 -10.65 -13.80 -19.83
N CYS A 54 -10.97 -12.51 -19.62
CA CYS A 54 -10.05 -11.56 -18.97
C CYS A 54 -9.63 -12.04 -17.56
N PHE A 55 -10.57 -12.59 -16.78
CA PHE A 55 -10.27 -13.15 -15.45
C PHE A 55 -9.49 -14.47 -15.51
N TYR A 56 -9.73 -15.32 -16.53
CA TYR A 56 -8.91 -16.52 -16.72
C TYR A 56 -7.44 -16.13 -16.97
N VAL A 57 -7.19 -15.17 -17.87
CA VAL A 57 -5.85 -14.65 -18.13
C VAL A 57 -5.25 -14.07 -16.85
N PHE A 58 -5.97 -13.21 -16.14
CA PHE A 58 -5.51 -12.64 -14.86
C PHE A 58 -5.01 -13.72 -13.88
N PHE A 59 -5.82 -14.75 -13.64
CA PHE A 59 -5.46 -15.80 -12.68
C PHE A 59 -4.36 -16.73 -13.20
N ASP A 60 -4.32 -17.02 -14.50
CA ASP A 60 -3.26 -17.82 -15.11
C ASP A 60 -1.91 -17.09 -15.10
N THR A 61 -1.90 -15.78 -15.33
CA THR A 61 -0.68 -14.95 -15.22
C THR A 61 -0.22 -14.88 -13.77
N LEU A 62 -1.14 -14.68 -12.82
CA LEU A 62 -0.79 -14.52 -11.40
C LEU A 62 -0.32 -15.82 -10.72
N PHE A 63 -0.99 -16.93 -10.97
CA PHE A 63 -0.78 -18.20 -10.25
C PHE A 63 -0.24 -19.33 -11.13
N GLY A 64 0.08 -19.03 -12.38
CA GLY A 64 0.56 -19.98 -13.38
C GLY A 64 -0.56 -20.66 -14.16
N GLU A 65 -0.16 -21.25 -15.28
CA GLU A 65 -1.06 -21.85 -16.28
C GLU A 65 -2.11 -22.81 -15.65
N GLY A 66 -3.37 -22.60 -16.03
CA GLY A 66 -4.51 -23.39 -15.59
C GLY A 66 -5.04 -23.04 -14.20
N ALA A 67 -4.53 -22.00 -13.54
CA ALA A 67 -5.09 -21.49 -12.30
C ALA A 67 -6.50 -20.92 -12.49
N GLY A 68 -6.75 -20.18 -13.58
CA GLY A 68 -8.07 -19.67 -13.93
C GLY A 68 -9.11 -20.79 -14.04
N GLU A 69 -8.76 -21.90 -14.68
CA GLU A 69 -9.63 -23.09 -14.77
C GLU A 69 -9.95 -23.68 -13.40
N ARG A 70 -8.94 -23.79 -12.52
CA ARG A 70 -9.14 -24.32 -11.15
C ARG A 70 -10.00 -23.39 -10.29
N ILE A 71 -9.75 -22.08 -10.35
CA ILE A 71 -10.44 -21.06 -9.55
C ILE A 71 -11.88 -20.85 -10.03
N LEU A 72 -12.09 -20.78 -11.34
CA LEU A 72 -13.39 -20.47 -11.95
C LEU A 72 -14.17 -21.74 -12.35
N CYS A 73 -13.59 -22.91 -12.11
CA CYS A 73 -14.18 -24.24 -12.36
C CYS A 73 -14.72 -24.42 -13.79
N GLY A 74 -14.03 -23.87 -14.79
CA GLY A 74 -14.46 -23.90 -16.21
C GLY A 74 -15.77 -23.15 -16.49
N LYS A 75 -16.25 -22.32 -15.55
CA LYS A 75 -17.51 -21.57 -15.70
C LYS A 75 -17.27 -20.23 -16.36
N ASN A 76 -18.22 -19.85 -17.22
CA ASN A 76 -18.35 -18.49 -17.77
C ASN A 76 -19.39 -17.68 -16.97
N SER A 77 -19.16 -17.58 -15.66
CA SER A 77 -20.02 -16.82 -14.74
C SER A 77 -19.31 -15.56 -14.30
N ILE A 78 -19.76 -14.41 -14.80
CA ILE A 78 -19.17 -13.11 -14.42
C ILE A 78 -19.29 -12.85 -12.90
N LYS A 79 -20.36 -13.36 -12.28
CA LYS A 79 -20.54 -13.28 -10.83
C LYS A 79 -19.41 -14.02 -10.09
N LEU A 80 -19.09 -15.24 -10.52
CA LEU A 80 -18.01 -16.03 -9.90
C LEU A 80 -16.65 -15.38 -10.12
N CYS A 81 -16.43 -14.81 -11.32
CA CYS A 81 -15.20 -14.08 -11.63
C CYS A 81 -15.01 -12.88 -10.67
N ASN A 82 -16.06 -12.09 -10.48
CA ASN A 82 -16.04 -10.96 -9.56
C ASN A 82 -15.82 -11.42 -8.12
N GLU A 83 -16.53 -12.46 -7.66
CA GLU A 83 -16.36 -13.00 -6.30
C GLU A 83 -14.92 -13.47 -6.04
N ALA A 84 -14.27 -14.09 -7.03
CA ALA A 84 -12.87 -14.52 -6.92
C ALA A 84 -11.92 -13.32 -6.85
N ALA A 85 -12.11 -12.32 -7.71
CA ALA A 85 -11.27 -11.13 -7.74
C ALA A 85 -11.44 -10.26 -6.48
N GLU A 86 -12.69 -10.06 -6.03
CA GLU A 86 -13.01 -9.37 -4.78
C GLU A 86 -12.39 -10.10 -3.57
N SER A 87 -12.48 -11.44 -3.54
CA SER A 87 -11.85 -12.22 -2.46
C SER A 87 -10.33 -12.04 -2.40
N LEU A 88 -9.65 -11.92 -3.54
CA LEU A 88 -8.21 -11.67 -3.58
C LEU A 88 -7.89 -10.23 -3.14
N LEU A 89 -8.67 -9.25 -3.59
CA LEU A 89 -8.50 -7.84 -3.21
C LEU A 89 -8.73 -7.60 -1.71
N ASP A 90 -9.75 -8.24 -1.14
CA ASP A 90 -10.02 -8.19 0.31
C ASP A 90 -8.85 -8.80 1.09
N PHE A 91 -8.25 -9.86 0.57
CA PHE A 91 -7.08 -10.50 1.16
C PHE A 91 -5.84 -9.61 1.10
N GLU A 92 -5.57 -8.98 -0.05
CA GLU A 92 -4.52 -7.96 -0.23
C GLU A 92 -4.68 -6.82 0.79
N THR A 93 -5.89 -6.27 0.92
CA THR A 93 -6.20 -5.18 1.85
C THR A 93 -6.00 -5.60 3.32
N ALA A 94 -6.42 -6.81 3.67
CA ALA A 94 -6.26 -7.33 5.02
C ALA A 94 -4.78 -7.55 5.39
N GLU A 95 -3.97 -8.05 4.44
CA GLU A 95 -2.52 -8.23 4.65
C GLU A 95 -1.79 -6.89 4.77
N ALA A 96 -2.13 -5.91 3.93
CA ALA A 96 -1.59 -4.55 4.04
C ALA A 96 -1.88 -3.94 5.43
N LYS A 97 -3.12 -4.05 5.90
CA LYS A 97 -3.49 -3.58 7.24
C LYS A 97 -2.70 -4.28 8.35
N LYS A 98 -2.52 -5.61 8.27
CA LYS A 98 -1.73 -6.35 9.26
C LYS A 98 -0.27 -5.90 9.27
N LEU A 99 0.28 -5.55 8.11
CA LEU A 99 1.64 -5.05 7.99
C LEU A 99 1.76 -3.68 8.67
N ASP A 100 0.86 -2.75 8.34
CA ASP A 100 0.79 -1.43 8.96
C ASP A 100 0.70 -1.56 10.49
N ASP A 101 -0.30 -2.30 11.00
CA ASP A 101 -0.49 -2.52 12.44
C ASP A 101 0.78 -3.09 13.13
N LYS A 102 1.54 -3.95 12.43
CA LYS A 102 2.75 -4.59 12.96
C LYS A 102 3.95 -3.64 13.00
N TYR A 103 4.07 -2.75 12.02
CA TYR A 103 5.22 -1.86 11.86
C TYR A 103 4.95 -0.41 12.29
N ASP A 104 3.72 -0.06 12.65
CA ASP A 104 3.31 1.25 13.17
C ASP A 104 4.21 1.77 14.31
N LYS A 105 4.68 0.86 15.19
CA LYS A 105 5.60 1.20 16.29
C LYS A 105 6.98 1.71 15.84
N TYR A 106 7.34 1.50 14.57
CA TYR A 106 8.59 1.97 13.98
C TYR A 106 8.39 3.24 13.14
N VAL A 107 7.15 3.67 12.92
CA VAL A 107 6.86 4.93 12.24
C VAL A 107 7.27 6.06 13.20
N PRO A 108 8.23 6.93 12.81
CA PRO A 108 8.65 8.03 13.68
C PRO A 108 7.46 8.91 13.99
N ASN A 109 7.18 9.15 15.27
CA ASN A 109 6.13 10.05 15.69
C ASN A 109 6.50 11.47 15.18
N GLN A 110 5.78 11.98 14.18
CA GLN A 110 6.06 13.30 13.61
C GLN A 110 5.91 14.43 14.65
N ASN A 111 5.15 14.18 15.73
CA ASN A 111 5.00 15.09 16.86
C ASN A 111 6.17 15.08 17.87
N THR A 112 7.20 14.24 17.68
CA THR A 112 8.44 14.31 18.50
C THR A 112 9.50 15.25 17.94
N THR A 113 9.24 15.92 16.81
CA THR A 113 10.06 17.07 16.41
C THR A 113 9.64 18.27 17.28
N GLN A 114 10.58 18.79 18.09
CA GLN A 114 10.47 19.96 18.98
C GLN A 114 10.19 19.70 20.48
N GLN A 115 11.00 18.88 21.14
CA GLN A 115 11.43 19.19 22.52
C GLN A 115 12.95 19.02 22.65
N PHE A 116 13.71 19.71 21.80
CA PHE A 116 14.99 20.21 22.31
C PHE A 116 14.63 21.32 23.31
N PRO A 117 15.16 21.32 24.55
CA PRO A 117 14.97 22.45 25.44
C PRO A 117 15.52 23.66 24.72
N ASN A 118 14.63 24.59 24.36
CA ASN A 118 15.01 25.87 23.79
C ASN A 118 16.03 26.50 24.76
N PRO A 119 17.27 26.84 24.35
CA PRO A 119 18.13 27.64 25.20
C PRO A 119 17.35 28.91 25.49
N GLN A 120 16.96 29.11 26.76
CA GLN A 120 16.30 30.33 27.19
C GLN A 120 17.03 31.53 26.57
N PRO A 121 16.35 32.44 25.85
CA PRO A 121 16.99 33.67 25.44
C PRO A 121 17.44 34.36 26.72
N GLN A 122 18.76 34.45 26.92
CA GLN A 122 19.33 35.25 28.00
C GLN A 122 18.74 36.65 27.85
N SER A 123 17.88 37.01 28.80
CA SER A 123 17.30 38.35 28.91
C SER A 123 18.40 39.38 28.69
N SER A 124 18.28 40.11 27.59
CA SER A 124 19.06 41.30 27.28
C SER A 124 18.64 42.42 28.24
N GLY A 125 18.98 42.25 29.51
CA GLY A 125 18.68 43.19 30.58
C GLY A 125 19.81 43.16 31.58
N ASN A 126 20.80 44.03 31.39
CA ASN A 126 21.75 44.58 32.39
C ASN A 126 23.15 44.90 31.85
N ARG A 127 23.34 45.07 30.52
CA ARG A 127 24.62 45.57 29.99
C ARG A 127 24.89 47.06 30.32
N GLN A 128 23.88 47.81 30.80
CA GLN A 128 24.03 49.22 31.22
C GLN A 128 24.42 49.41 32.69
N ARG A 129 24.22 48.44 33.59
CA ARG A 129 24.61 48.60 35.00
C ARG A 129 26.11 48.46 35.27
N ARG A 130 26.86 47.75 34.42
CA ARG A 130 28.31 47.57 34.59
C ARG A 130 29.18 48.77 34.21
N ARG A 131 28.68 49.76 33.47
CA ARG A 131 29.46 50.96 33.14
C ARG A 131 29.53 52.01 34.26
N ASN A 132 28.60 51.99 35.21
CA ASN A 132 28.57 53.02 36.28
C ASN A 132 29.39 52.65 37.53
N TYR A 133 29.67 51.38 37.78
CA TYR A 133 30.51 50.99 38.92
C TYR A 133 32.00 51.27 38.71
N GLN A 134 32.48 51.25 37.45
CA GLN A 134 33.89 51.49 37.14
C GLN A 134 34.26 52.98 37.05
N LYS A 135 33.27 53.88 37.02
CA LYS A 135 33.48 55.34 37.10
C LYS A 135 33.59 55.89 38.52
N GLN A 136 33.27 55.10 39.56
CA GLN A 136 33.24 55.59 40.95
C GLN A 136 34.48 55.24 41.79
N TYR A 137 35.37 54.36 41.33
CA TYR A 137 36.54 53.93 42.12
C TYR A 137 37.87 53.91 41.34
N GLY A 138 38.04 54.82 40.38
CA GLY A 138 39.25 54.91 39.56
C GLY A 138 39.72 56.35 39.34
N LYS A 139 40.01 57.10 40.40
CA LYS A 139 40.84 58.32 40.32
C LYS A 139 41.41 58.73 41.70
N GLY A 140 42.73 58.58 41.84
CA GLY A 140 43.60 59.31 42.77
C GLY A 140 43.57 58.82 44.23
N LYS A 141 44.68 58.60 44.91
CA LYS A 141 46.10 58.94 44.68
C LYS A 141 46.97 57.84 45.27
#